data_AF-A0A511JD68-F1
#
_entry.id   AF-A0A511JD68-F1
#
_cell.length_a   1.000
_cell.length_b   1.000
_cell.length_c   1.000
_cell.angle_alpha   90.00
_cell.angle_beta   90.00
_cell.angle_gamma   90.00
#
_symmetry.space_group_name_H-M   'P 1'
#
loop_
_entity.id
_entity.type
_entity.pdbx_description
1 polymer ?
#
loop_
_entity_poly.entity_id
_entity_poly.type
_entity_poly.pdbx_seq_one_letter_code
_entity_poly.pdbx_strand_id
1 'polypeptide(L)'
;MSLAARFVARFVAVVAVVAFSNLVLLGCSSDPPEPDPTSNATTNTGTPGGTASPTATPRTRLPPDAAPTRDDVLRAGTAVTSGPVTVVALVDGTAVEQADGSARLALPAGAGEVVATLAAPDGLAIDALIDDTALVRADEGAQPPVAGIRLTGNGRLVPVGDVVQVVGSAEPQELWLATTAVESADWGEREGGRSLAVSPAAWARGGGSAASTLLGEQLVALEPEAASDTMQQQLTCHEVGAPDKETWNLEPWRPAVGLLAMAAARCNPEP
;
A
#
# COMPACT_ATOMS: atom_id res chain seq x y z
N MET A 1 -19.50 41.57 -27.65
CA MET A 1 -19.93 40.60 -28.67
C MET A 1 -18.72 39.79 -29.07
N SER A 2 -18.85 38.46 -28.95
CA SER A 2 -17.80 37.45 -28.89
C SER A 2 -17.08 37.24 -30.23
N LEU A 3 -15.76 36.98 -30.18
CA LEU A 3 -14.94 36.47 -31.29
C LEU A 3 -14.90 34.93 -31.33
N ALA A 4 -15.86 34.27 -30.68
CA ALA A 4 -16.20 32.89 -30.98
C ALA A 4 -17.20 32.85 -32.13
N ALA A 5 -16.86 32.09 -33.18
CA ALA A 5 -17.66 31.73 -34.37
C ALA A 5 -17.31 32.51 -35.65
N ARG A 6 -16.37 31.96 -36.41
CA ARG A 6 -16.37 31.84 -37.89
C ARG A 6 -15.08 31.17 -38.35
N PHE A 7 -15.02 29.85 -38.28
CA PHE A 7 -14.36 29.04 -39.32
C PHE A 7 -14.91 27.62 -39.26
N VAL A 8 -16.13 27.50 -39.74
CA VAL A 8 -16.78 26.24 -40.10
C VAL A 8 -16.33 25.87 -41.53
N ALA A 9 -16.14 24.58 -41.76
CA ALA A 9 -16.11 23.85 -43.05
C ALA A 9 -14.75 23.55 -43.70
N ARG A 10 -14.24 22.33 -43.41
CA ARG A 10 -13.73 21.27 -44.32
C ARG A 10 -13.16 20.14 -43.44
N PHE A 11 -13.96 19.21 -42.90
CA PHE A 11 -14.50 17.97 -43.52
C PHE A 11 -13.44 17.13 -44.24
N VAL A 12 -13.06 15.97 -43.67
CA VAL A 12 -13.37 14.61 -44.20
C VAL A 12 -12.57 13.52 -43.42
N ALA A 13 -13.33 12.67 -42.75
CA ALA A 13 -13.22 11.21 -42.56
C ALA A 13 -11.87 10.50 -42.31
N VAL A 14 -11.76 9.83 -41.15
CA VAL A 14 -11.53 8.37 -41.07
C VAL A 14 -12.25 7.83 -39.82
N VAL A 15 -13.37 7.14 -40.04
CA VAL A 15 -13.97 6.18 -39.10
C VAL A 15 -13.88 4.83 -39.80
N ALA A 16 -13.14 3.89 -39.21
CA ALA A 16 -13.10 2.48 -39.62
C ALA A 16 -13.28 1.66 -38.33
N VAL A 17 -14.48 1.15 -38.05
CA VAL A 17 -15.01 -0.16 -38.48
C VAL A 17 -14.18 -1.31 -37.89
N VAL A 18 -14.66 -1.87 -36.77
CA VAL A 18 -14.44 -3.29 -36.44
C VAL A 18 -15.80 -3.93 -36.35
N ALA A 19 -16.01 -4.86 -37.28
CA ALA A 19 -17.27 -5.51 -37.57
C ALA A 19 -17.59 -6.63 -36.56
N PHE A 20 -18.87 -6.68 -36.22
CA PHE A 20 -19.56 -7.85 -35.69
C PHE A 20 -19.33 -9.09 -36.58
N SER A 21 -19.09 -10.23 -35.96
CA SER A 21 -19.38 -11.54 -36.56
C SER A 21 -20.06 -12.41 -35.51
N ASN A 22 -21.40 -12.43 -35.60
CA ASN A 22 -22.24 -13.48 -35.05
C ASN A 22 -22.39 -14.56 -36.13
N LEU A 23 -22.04 -15.81 -35.82
CA LEU A 23 -22.60 -16.97 -36.50
C LEU A 23 -23.12 -17.96 -35.45
N VAL A 24 -24.41 -18.22 -35.58
CA VAL A 24 -25.24 -19.10 -34.75
C VAL A 24 -25.03 -20.55 -35.16
N LEU A 25 -24.93 -21.47 -34.20
CA LEU A 25 -25.50 -22.82 -34.34
C LEU A 25 -26.23 -23.21 -33.05
N LEU A 26 -27.51 -23.53 -33.25
CA LEU A 26 -28.50 -24.06 -32.31
C LEU A 26 -28.11 -25.46 -31.83
N GLY A 27 -28.51 -25.83 -30.60
CA GLY A 27 -28.43 -27.20 -30.14
C GLY A 27 -29.00 -27.48 -28.75
N CYS A 28 -30.34 -27.54 -28.67
CA CYS A 28 -31.18 -28.35 -27.77
C CYS A 28 -31.24 -28.05 -26.24
N SER A 29 -32.44 -27.60 -25.85
CA SER A 29 -33.02 -27.59 -24.51
C SER A 29 -32.92 -28.91 -23.73
N SER A 30 -32.89 -28.82 -22.40
CA SER A 30 -33.83 -29.47 -21.47
C SER A 30 -33.54 -29.01 -20.02
N ASP A 31 -34.48 -28.29 -19.42
CA ASP A 31 -34.61 -28.06 -17.97
C ASP A 31 -35.89 -28.79 -17.49
N PRO A 32 -36.13 -29.00 -16.19
CA PRO A 32 -35.39 -29.72 -15.16
C PRO A 32 -36.26 -30.91 -14.63
N PRO A 33 -35.89 -31.60 -13.54
CA PRO A 33 -36.74 -31.48 -12.35
C PRO A 33 -36.02 -31.62 -10.99
N GLU A 34 -36.41 -30.78 -10.03
CA GLU A 34 -36.55 -31.13 -8.60
C GLU A 34 -38.04 -31.40 -8.34
N PRO A 35 -38.49 -32.16 -7.31
CA PRO A 35 -37.94 -32.19 -5.94
C PRO A 35 -37.90 -33.56 -5.20
N ASP A 36 -37.21 -33.57 -4.03
CA ASP A 36 -37.37 -34.26 -2.71
C ASP A 36 -38.40 -35.42 -2.51
N PRO A 37 -38.34 -36.32 -1.47
CA PRO A 37 -37.68 -36.19 -0.14
C PRO A 37 -37.11 -37.50 0.53
N THR A 38 -36.66 -37.34 1.78
CA THR A 38 -36.65 -38.29 2.95
C THR A 38 -35.53 -39.33 3.19
N SER A 39 -34.86 -39.10 4.35
CA SER A 39 -34.60 -40.00 5.50
C SER A 39 -33.92 -41.36 5.32
N ASN A 40 -32.79 -41.56 6.01
CA ASN A 40 -32.80 -42.30 7.27
C ASN A 40 -31.52 -42.17 8.11
N ALA A 41 -31.77 -42.25 9.41
CA ALA A 41 -30.83 -42.17 10.52
C ALA A 41 -29.81 -43.31 10.57
N THR A 42 -28.64 -43.05 11.16
CA THR A 42 -27.91 -44.07 11.93
C THR A 42 -27.27 -43.39 13.14
N THR A 43 -27.80 -43.75 14.30
CA THR A 43 -27.23 -43.54 15.64
C THR A 43 -25.88 -44.21 15.76
N ASN A 44 -24.84 -43.45 16.15
CA ASN A 44 -23.63 -44.01 16.74
C ASN A 44 -23.33 -43.30 18.06
N THR A 45 -23.61 -44.03 19.14
CA THR A 45 -23.19 -43.76 20.51
C THR A 45 -21.72 -44.11 20.65
N GLY A 46 -20.89 -43.12 20.99
CA GLY A 46 -19.47 -43.34 21.26
C GLY A 46 -18.89 -42.20 22.10
N THR A 47 -18.93 -42.35 23.42
CA THR A 47 -18.17 -41.53 24.38
C THR A 47 -16.68 -41.88 24.29
N PRO A 48 -15.79 -40.89 24.27
CA PRO A 48 -14.75 -40.90 25.31
C PRO A 48 -14.37 -39.51 25.84
N GLY A 49 -14.15 -39.47 27.16
CA GLY A 49 -12.96 -38.87 27.77
C GLY A 49 -12.79 -37.35 27.66
N GLY A 50 -13.25 -36.64 28.68
CA GLY A 50 -12.91 -35.23 28.89
C GLY A 50 -11.40 -35.02 29.01
N THR A 51 -10.89 -34.10 28.19
CA THR A 51 -9.64 -33.38 28.46
C THR A 51 -10.01 -31.90 28.47
N ALA A 52 -9.74 -31.23 29.58
CA ALA A 52 -10.12 -29.85 29.82
C ALA A 52 -9.48 -28.91 28.79
N SER A 53 -10.30 -28.21 28.01
CA SER A 53 -9.87 -27.07 27.21
C SER A 53 -9.48 -25.90 28.13
N PRO A 54 -8.38 -25.18 27.86
CA PRO A 54 -8.08 -23.96 28.58
C PRO A 54 -9.22 -22.96 28.37
N THR A 55 -9.71 -22.39 29.46
CA THR A 55 -10.71 -21.33 29.46
C THR A 55 -10.18 -20.14 28.66
N ALA A 56 -10.67 -19.98 27.42
CA ALA A 56 -10.48 -18.76 26.66
C ALA A 56 -11.19 -17.64 27.43
N THR A 57 -10.43 -16.62 27.83
CA THR A 57 -10.99 -15.40 28.43
C THR A 57 -12.06 -14.84 27.49
N PRO A 58 -13.29 -14.56 27.96
CA PRO A 58 -14.33 -14.00 27.12
C PRO A 58 -13.85 -12.67 26.53
N ARG A 59 -13.80 -12.56 25.19
CA ARG A 59 -13.62 -11.28 24.51
C ARG A 59 -14.82 -10.41 24.87
N THR A 60 -14.60 -9.37 25.68
CA THR A 60 -15.64 -8.40 25.97
C THR A 60 -16.03 -7.73 24.67
N ARG A 61 -17.28 -7.93 24.22
CA ARG A 61 -17.81 -7.28 23.03
C ARG A 61 -17.95 -5.79 23.33
N LEU A 62 -17.35 -4.93 22.51
CA LEU A 62 -17.49 -3.48 22.63
C LEU A 62 -18.98 -3.07 22.58
N PRO A 63 -19.37 -1.99 23.28
CA PRO A 63 -20.64 -1.32 23.03
C PRO A 63 -20.76 -0.94 21.55
N PRO A 64 -21.93 -1.13 20.91
CA PRO A 64 -22.07 -1.05 19.45
C PRO A 64 -21.80 0.33 18.84
N ASP A 65 -21.78 1.42 19.63
CA ASP A 65 -21.69 2.80 19.12
C ASP A 65 -20.41 3.56 19.51
N ALA A 66 -19.51 2.96 20.29
CA ALA A 66 -18.25 3.62 20.66
C ALA A 66 -17.16 3.28 19.64
N ALA A 67 -16.45 4.29 19.12
CA ALA A 67 -15.23 4.05 18.36
C ALA A 67 -14.23 3.25 19.21
N PRO A 68 -13.55 2.23 18.64
CA PRO A 68 -12.63 1.40 19.40
C PRO A 68 -11.45 2.23 19.92
N THR A 69 -11.08 2.01 21.18
CA THR A 69 -9.86 2.60 21.76
C THR A 69 -8.62 1.87 21.26
N ARG A 70 -7.43 2.45 21.41
CA ARG A 70 -6.15 1.76 21.13
C ARG A 70 -6.04 0.41 21.83
N ASP A 71 -6.40 0.34 23.12
CA ASP A 71 -6.38 -0.92 23.88
C ASP A 71 -7.33 -1.97 23.30
N ASP A 72 -8.47 -1.54 22.75
CA ASP A 72 -9.40 -2.44 22.07
C ASP A 72 -8.82 -3.01 20.78
N VAL A 73 -8.19 -2.14 19.98
CA VAL A 73 -7.52 -2.54 18.74
C VAL A 73 -6.37 -3.51 19.04
N LEU A 74 -5.47 -3.16 19.97
CA LEU A 74 -4.32 -3.98 20.33
C LEU A 74 -4.70 -5.37 20.86
N ARG A 75 -5.83 -5.47 21.58
CA ARG A 75 -6.30 -6.72 22.21
C ARG A 75 -7.02 -7.66 21.26
N ALA A 76 -7.79 -7.11 20.32
CA ALA A 76 -8.73 -7.88 19.50
C ALA A 76 -8.39 -7.90 18.00
N GLY A 77 -7.48 -7.05 17.54
CA GLY A 77 -7.10 -6.94 16.14
C GLY A 77 -6.08 -7.97 15.68
N THR A 78 -5.84 -7.96 14.37
CA THR A 78 -4.84 -8.77 13.68
C THR A 78 -3.50 -8.04 13.67
N ALA A 79 -2.45 -8.71 14.14
CA ALA A 79 -1.09 -8.20 14.06
C ALA A 79 -0.58 -8.24 12.60
N VAL A 80 -0.07 -7.11 12.13
CA VAL A 80 0.59 -6.92 10.83
C VAL A 80 2.04 -6.60 11.12
N THR A 81 2.94 -7.53 10.82
CA THR A 81 4.35 -7.45 11.24
C THR A 81 5.27 -7.44 10.02
N SER A 82 6.12 -6.41 9.91
CA SER A 82 7.23 -6.37 8.95
C SER A 82 8.52 -6.20 9.73
N GLY A 83 9.44 -7.16 9.61
CA GLY A 83 10.68 -7.17 10.37
C GLY A 83 10.44 -6.96 11.88
N PRO A 84 11.08 -5.96 12.53
CA PRO A 84 10.91 -5.69 13.95
C PRO A 84 9.66 -4.85 14.30
N VAL A 85 8.88 -4.40 13.31
CA VAL A 85 7.75 -3.48 13.54
C VAL A 85 6.43 -4.23 13.38
N THR A 86 5.55 -4.08 14.38
CA THR A 86 4.18 -4.58 14.36
C THR A 86 3.21 -3.42 14.52
N VAL A 87 2.19 -3.39 13.66
CA VAL A 87 0.97 -2.58 13.81
C VAL A 87 -0.21 -3.53 13.94
N VAL A 88 -1.21 -3.19 14.73
CA VAL A 88 -2.41 -4.01 14.92
C VAL A 88 -3.59 -3.38 14.19
N ALA A 89 -4.30 -4.17 13.39
CA ALA A 89 -5.49 -3.74 12.66
C ALA A 89 -6.72 -4.46 13.21
N LEU A 90 -7.69 -3.71 13.74
CA LEU A 90 -9.00 -4.24 14.12
C LEU A 90 -9.86 -4.40 12.87
N VAL A 91 -9.75 -5.58 12.26
CA VAL A 91 -10.52 -6.05 11.10
C VAL A 91 -10.43 -7.58 11.07
N ASP A 92 -11.45 -8.24 10.54
CA ASP A 92 -11.37 -9.69 10.30
C ASP A 92 -10.44 -9.96 9.12
N GLY A 93 -9.39 -10.75 9.36
CA GLY A 93 -8.43 -11.11 8.33
C GLY A 93 -7.12 -11.64 8.91
N THR A 94 -6.26 -12.12 8.03
CA THR A 94 -4.93 -12.63 8.38
C THR A 94 -3.89 -11.82 7.62
N ALA A 95 -2.90 -11.29 8.34
CA ALA A 95 -1.76 -10.65 7.71
C ALA A 95 -0.85 -11.71 7.08
N VAL A 96 -0.35 -11.44 5.88
CA VAL A 96 0.54 -12.31 5.12
C VAL A 96 1.89 -11.62 4.98
N GLU A 97 2.93 -12.25 5.54
CA GLU A 97 4.32 -11.86 5.30
C GLU A 97 4.71 -12.16 3.85
N GLN A 98 5.40 -11.21 3.24
CA GLN A 98 5.88 -11.29 1.86
C GLN A 98 7.35 -11.73 1.84
N ALA A 99 7.82 -12.21 0.68
CA ALA A 99 9.20 -12.66 0.52
C ALA A 99 10.24 -11.55 0.74
N ASP A 100 9.85 -10.28 0.59
CA ASP A 100 10.69 -9.10 0.83
C ASP A 100 10.67 -8.64 2.31
N GLY A 101 10.01 -9.39 3.21
CA GLY A 101 9.89 -9.07 4.64
C GLY A 101 8.86 -7.98 4.96
N SER A 102 8.15 -7.46 3.96
CA SER A 102 6.97 -6.63 4.17
C SER A 102 5.76 -7.48 4.55
N ALA A 103 4.69 -6.86 5.05
CA ALA A 103 3.45 -7.55 5.38
C ALA A 103 2.24 -6.88 4.75
N ARG A 104 1.28 -7.72 4.35
CA ARG A 104 0.05 -7.31 3.67
C ARG A 104 -1.17 -7.84 4.40
N LEU A 105 -2.21 -7.03 4.52
CA LEU A 105 -3.49 -7.42 5.09
C LEU A 105 -4.61 -6.93 4.18
N ALA A 106 -5.42 -7.87 3.67
CA ALA A 106 -6.59 -7.54 2.88
C ALA A 106 -7.63 -6.79 3.74
N LEU A 107 -8.19 -5.72 3.18
CA LEU A 107 -9.24 -4.92 3.77
C LEU A 107 -10.48 -4.98 2.87
N PRO A 108 -11.69 -5.04 3.45
CA PRO A 108 -12.91 -5.10 2.65
C PRO A 108 -13.18 -3.78 1.93
N ALA A 109 -14.02 -3.85 0.90
CA ALA A 109 -14.64 -2.66 0.32
C ALA A 109 -15.60 -2.01 1.34
N GLY A 110 -15.83 -0.71 1.20
CA GLY A 110 -16.70 0.06 2.09
C GLY A 110 -16.53 1.55 1.84
N ALA A 111 -17.07 2.04 0.72
CA ALA A 111 -16.83 3.41 0.26
C ALA A 111 -17.32 4.44 1.28
N GLY A 112 -16.38 5.15 1.92
CA GLY A 112 -16.69 6.16 2.95
C GLY A 112 -17.01 5.58 4.33
N GLU A 113 -16.94 4.25 4.48
CA GLU A 113 -17.14 3.56 5.75
C GLU A 113 -15.79 3.27 6.42
N VAL A 114 -15.77 3.19 7.76
CA VAL A 114 -14.58 2.73 8.48
C VAL A 114 -14.51 1.21 8.34
N VAL A 115 -13.53 0.72 7.58
CA VAL A 115 -13.35 -0.70 7.27
C VAL A 115 -12.31 -1.39 8.17
N ALA A 116 -11.45 -0.61 8.81
CA ALA A 116 -10.49 -1.08 9.81
C ALA A 116 -10.10 0.07 10.75
N THR A 117 -9.55 -0.27 11.92
CA THR A 117 -8.88 0.70 12.81
C THR A 117 -7.49 0.17 13.17
N LEU A 118 -6.47 1.00 12.99
CA LEU A 118 -5.07 0.67 13.22
C LEU A 118 -4.58 1.27 14.55
N ALA A 119 -3.72 0.54 15.25
CA ALA A 119 -3.02 0.99 16.44
C ALA A 119 -1.58 0.49 16.42
N ALA A 120 -0.64 1.35 16.84
CA ALA A 120 0.71 0.93 17.14
C ALA A 120 0.85 0.53 18.62
N PRO A 121 1.69 -0.46 18.96
CA PRO A 121 1.99 -0.84 20.34
C PRO A 121 2.76 0.26 21.08
N ASP A 122 2.91 0.12 22.40
CA ASP A 122 3.62 1.11 23.22
C ASP A 122 5.04 1.40 22.72
N GLY A 123 5.40 2.68 22.70
CA GLY A 123 6.68 3.16 22.18
C GLY A 123 6.67 3.42 20.68
N LEU A 124 5.56 3.18 19.98
CA LEU A 124 5.36 3.49 18.57
C LEU A 124 4.06 4.29 18.34
N ALA A 125 4.11 5.20 17.37
CA ALA A 125 2.97 5.95 16.85
C ALA A 125 2.83 5.80 15.33
N ILE A 126 1.60 5.95 14.85
CA ILE A 126 1.27 6.01 13.43
C ILE A 126 0.96 7.46 13.04
N ASP A 127 1.84 8.05 12.25
CA ASP A 127 1.66 9.39 11.68
C ASP A 127 1.02 9.27 10.29
N ALA A 128 -0.30 9.39 10.23
CA ALA A 128 -1.03 9.47 8.96
C ALA A 128 -0.70 10.78 8.22
N LEU A 129 -0.33 10.67 6.96
CA LEU A 129 0.05 11.77 6.08
C LEU A 129 -1.12 12.20 5.20
N ILE A 130 -0.99 13.38 4.60
CA ILE A 130 -2.05 14.03 3.81
C ILE A 130 -2.43 13.26 2.54
N ASP A 131 -1.55 12.39 2.05
CA ASP A 131 -1.73 11.58 0.85
C ASP A 131 -2.19 10.15 1.15
N ASP A 132 -2.74 9.95 2.35
CA ASP A 132 -3.30 8.67 2.81
C ASP A 132 -2.25 7.53 2.93
N THR A 133 -0.97 7.88 2.97
CA THR A 133 0.11 7.03 3.49
C THR A 133 0.38 7.34 4.97
N ALA A 134 1.14 6.50 5.68
CA ALA A 134 1.54 6.81 7.06
C ALA A 134 2.96 6.36 7.36
N LEU A 135 3.60 7.03 8.32
CA LEU A 135 4.88 6.63 8.89
C LEU A 135 4.67 6.02 10.27
N VAL A 136 5.46 5.01 10.61
CA VAL A 136 5.53 4.50 11.98
C VAL A 136 6.82 5.03 12.61
N ARG A 137 6.69 5.67 13.77
CA ARG A 137 7.81 6.31 14.48
C ARG A 137 7.87 5.82 15.92
N ALA A 138 9.05 5.91 16.51
CA ALA A 138 9.17 5.81 17.96
C ALA A 138 8.49 7.01 18.63
N ASP A 139 7.75 6.78 19.71
CA ASP A 139 7.04 7.84 20.46
C ASP A 139 8.00 8.85 21.13
N GLU A 140 9.25 8.45 21.34
CA GLU A 140 10.26 9.26 21.99
C GLU A 140 11.11 10.00 20.97
N GLY A 141 10.89 11.31 20.79
CA GLY A 141 11.84 12.22 20.12
C GLY A 141 11.68 12.39 18.60
N ALA A 142 12.58 13.16 18.00
CA ALA A 142 12.61 13.46 16.55
C ALA A 142 13.36 12.38 15.74
N GLN A 143 12.99 11.11 15.93
CA GLN A 143 13.65 9.97 15.29
C GLN A 143 13.19 9.79 13.84
N PRO A 144 14.06 9.25 12.96
CA PRO A 144 13.63 8.82 11.64
C PRO A 144 12.53 7.76 11.77
N PRO A 145 11.62 7.67 10.79
CA PRO A 145 10.60 6.64 10.80
C PRO A 145 11.22 5.25 10.69
N VAL A 146 10.61 4.28 11.37
CA VAL A 146 11.06 2.88 11.41
C VAL A 146 10.29 1.98 10.46
N ALA A 147 9.11 2.41 10.01
CA ALA A 147 8.33 1.73 8.97
C ALA A 147 7.43 2.73 8.25
N GLY A 148 6.83 2.27 7.15
CA GLY A 148 5.77 2.98 6.47
C GLY A 148 4.57 2.07 6.18
N ILE A 149 3.41 2.70 6.09
CA ILE A 149 2.13 2.08 5.78
C ILE A 149 1.59 2.73 4.51
N ARG A 150 1.09 1.90 3.59
CA ARG A 150 0.25 2.34 2.48
C ARG A 150 -1.01 1.50 2.39
N LEU A 151 -2.02 2.07 1.74
CA LEU A 151 -3.17 1.32 1.24
C LEU A 151 -2.99 1.08 -0.26
N THR A 152 -3.37 -0.09 -0.74
CA THR A 152 -3.66 -0.28 -2.17
C THR A 152 -5.11 0.16 -2.42
N GLY A 153 -5.33 0.92 -3.50
CA GLY A 153 -6.62 1.57 -3.77
C GLY A 153 -6.73 2.98 -3.17
N ASN A 154 -7.93 3.56 -3.25
CA ASN A 154 -8.20 4.96 -2.89
C ASN A 154 -8.79 5.10 -1.47
N GLY A 155 -8.31 4.28 -0.53
CA GLY A 155 -8.69 4.36 0.88
C GLY A 155 -8.03 5.54 1.56
N ARG A 156 -8.53 5.91 2.73
CA ARG A 156 -7.99 7.03 3.50
C ARG A 156 -7.55 6.61 4.88
N LEU A 157 -6.44 7.17 5.34
CA LEU A 157 -5.97 7.04 6.72
C LEU A 157 -6.38 8.29 7.50
N VAL A 158 -7.24 8.12 8.49
CA VAL A 158 -7.81 9.22 9.28
C VAL A 158 -7.37 9.07 10.74
N PRO A 159 -6.49 9.94 11.25
CA PRO A 159 -6.09 9.88 12.66
C PRO A 159 -7.27 10.29 13.56
N VAL A 160 -7.54 9.47 14.59
CA VAL A 160 -8.60 9.70 15.58
C VAL A 160 -8.04 9.37 16.97
N GLY A 161 -7.57 10.39 17.69
CA GLY A 161 -6.90 10.17 18.97
C GLY A 161 -5.57 9.43 18.79
N ASP A 162 -5.43 8.28 19.42
CA ASP A 162 -4.25 7.41 19.38
C ASP A 162 -4.39 6.22 18.42
N VAL A 163 -5.44 6.22 17.60
CA VAL A 163 -5.68 5.23 16.54
C VAL A 163 -5.80 5.90 15.17
N VAL A 164 -5.66 5.11 14.12
CA VAL A 164 -5.87 5.55 12.74
C VAL A 164 -7.00 4.74 12.12
N GLN A 165 -8.09 5.38 11.74
CA GLN A 165 -9.19 4.73 11.03
C GLN A 165 -8.87 4.61 9.55
N VAL A 166 -9.14 3.44 8.98
CA VAL A 166 -9.10 3.21 7.54
C VAL A 166 -10.50 3.43 6.98
N VAL A 167 -10.67 4.49 6.20
CA VAL A 167 -11.92 4.74 5.46
C VAL A 167 -11.80 4.06 4.11
N GLY A 168 -12.69 3.11 3.85
CA GLY A 168 -12.65 2.24 2.68
C GLY A 168 -13.04 2.94 1.38
N SER A 169 -12.71 2.28 0.27
CA SER A 169 -13.13 2.65 -1.08
C SER A 169 -14.22 1.72 -1.60
N ALA A 170 -14.68 1.97 -2.83
CA ALA A 170 -15.65 1.12 -3.52
C ALA A 170 -15.12 -0.31 -3.75
N GLU A 171 -13.80 -0.46 -3.91
CA GLU A 171 -13.16 -1.75 -4.12
C GLU A 171 -12.42 -2.21 -2.85
N PRO A 172 -12.19 -3.53 -2.71
CA PRO A 172 -11.29 -4.08 -1.69
C PRO A 172 -9.90 -3.46 -1.79
N GLN A 173 -9.24 -3.39 -0.65
CA GLN A 173 -7.94 -2.74 -0.49
C GLN A 173 -6.96 -3.68 0.19
N GLU A 174 -5.71 -3.27 0.27
CA GLU A 174 -4.69 -3.96 1.03
C GLU A 174 -3.90 -2.95 1.84
N LEU A 175 -3.82 -3.17 3.14
CA LEU A 175 -2.85 -2.52 3.99
C LEU A 175 -1.49 -3.17 3.73
N TRP A 176 -0.48 -2.37 3.40
CA TRP A 176 0.88 -2.84 3.16
C TRP A 176 1.87 -2.09 4.06
N LEU A 177 2.41 -2.81 5.03
CA LEU A 177 3.42 -2.36 6.00
C LEU A 177 4.81 -2.82 5.55
N ALA A 178 5.78 -1.91 5.55
CA ALA A 178 7.18 -2.25 5.28
C ALA A 178 8.16 -1.49 6.17
N THR A 179 9.21 -2.18 6.58
CA THR A 179 10.37 -1.59 7.30
C THR A 179 11.55 -1.32 6.39
N THR A 180 11.60 -1.91 5.20
CA THR A 180 12.67 -1.72 4.21
C THR A 180 12.17 -0.90 3.04
N ALA A 181 12.83 0.24 2.78
CA ALA A 181 12.61 1.07 1.60
C ALA A 181 13.80 1.00 0.62
N VAL A 182 15.03 0.84 1.13
CA VAL A 182 16.24 0.60 0.32
C VAL A 182 16.68 -0.86 0.49
N GLU A 183 16.70 -1.63 -0.59
CA GLU A 183 17.22 -3.00 -0.60
C GLU A 183 18.76 -3.03 -0.73
N SER A 184 19.31 -2.18 -1.61
CA SER A 184 20.76 -2.00 -1.75
C SER A 184 21.13 -0.60 -2.23
N ALA A 185 22.37 -0.20 -1.97
CA ALA A 185 22.96 1.05 -2.46
C ALA A 185 24.44 0.78 -2.78
N ASP A 186 24.79 0.77 -4.07
CA ASP A 186 26.09 0.29 -4.54
C ASP A 186 26.80 1.31 -5.43
N TRP A 187 27.96 1.79 -4.98
CA TRP A 187 28.79 2.71 -5.75
C TRP A 187 29.45 2.02 -6.96
N GLY A 188 29.49 2.74 -8.07
CA GLY A 188 30.20 2.34 -9.29
C GLY A 188 30.42 3.50 -10.24
N GLU A 189 30.80 3.19 -11.48
CA GLU A 189 30.95 4.16 -12.56
C GLU A 189 29.82 3.98 -13.58
N ARG A 190 29.05 5.04 -13.85
CA ARG A 190 27.95 5.06 -14.81
C ARG A 190 27.88 6.43 -15.48
N GLU A 191 27.48 6.45 -16.75
CA GLU A 191 27.20 7.70 -17.49
C GLU A 191 28.32 8.75 -17.44
N GLY A 192 29.58 8.30 -17.32
CA GLY A 192 30.76 9.17 -17.35
C GLY A 192 31.31 9.57 -15.98
N GLY A 193 30.76 9.08 -14.86
CA GLY A 193 31.35 9.31 -13.54
C GLY A 193 30.81 8.41 -12.44
N ARG A 194 31.23 8.73 -11.20
CA ARG A 194 30.81 8.02 -9.99
C ARG A 194 29.29 8.11 -9.81
N SER A 195 28.64 6.98 -9.56
CA SER A 195 27.19 6.86 -9.48
C SER A 195 26.81 5.83 -8.41
N LEU A 196 25.87 6.19 -7.54
CA LEU A 196 25.28 5.30 -6.55
C LEU A 196 24.04 4.63 -7.16
N ALA A 197 24.10 3.33 -7.40
CA ALA A 197 22.92 2.57 -7.82
C ALA A 197 22.11 2.16 -6.60
N VAL A 198 20.92 2.74 -6.48
CA VAL A 198 19.97 2.42 -5.40
C VAL A 198 18.95 1.42 -5.93
N SER A 199 18.81 0.29 -5.25
CA SER A 199 17.73 -0.68 -5.48
C SER A 199 16.64 -0.45 -4.44
N PRO A 200 15.51 0.21 -4.79
CA PRO A 200 14.42 0.42 -3.84
C PRO A 200 13.53 -0.81 -3.71
N ALA A 201 13.00 -1.01 -2.51
CA ALA A 201 12.05 -2.07 -2.21
C ALA A 201 10.74 -1.87 -2.97
N ALA A 202 10.04 -2.98 -3.26
CA ALA A 202 8.75 -2.94 -3.96
C ALA A 202 7.73 -2.01 -3.30
N TRP A 203 7.71 -1.95 -1.96
CA TRP A 203 6.86 -1.05 -1.19
C TRP A 203 7.14 0.42 -1.49
N ALA A 204 8.43 0.79 -1.54
CA ALA A 204 8.88 2.17 -1.80
C ALA A 204 8.60 2.60 -3.24
N ARG A 205 8.70 1.68 -4.21
CA ARG A 205 8.38 1.97 -5.63
C ARG A 205 6.94 2.39 -5.87
N GLY A 206 6.00 1.97 -5.04
CA GLY A 206 4.63 2.45 -5.18
C GLY A 206 4.47 3.94 -4.82
N GLY A 207 5.51 4.58 -4.26
CA GLY A 207 5.55 6.01 -3.97
C GLY A 207 4.63 6.45 -2.83
N GLY A 208 4.47 7.76 -2.71
CA GLY A 208 3.77 8.43 -1.61
C GLY A 208 4.74 9.00 -0.59
N SER A 209 4.30 9.97 0.20
CA SER A 209 5.12 10.76 1.11
C SER A 209 5.81 9.90 2.17
N ALA A 210 5.14 8.83 2.63
CA ALA A 210 5.77 7.87 3.54
C ALA A 210 6.91 7.09 2.87
N ALA A 211 6.74 6.70 1.60
CA ALA A 211 7.78 6.03 0.83
C ALA A 211 8.97 6.94 0.59
N SER A 212 8.74 8.16 0.10
CA SER A 212 9.81 9.14 -0.14
C SER A 212 10.60 9.46 1.14
N THR A 213 9.91 9.64 2.26
CA THR A 213 10.54 9.92 3.55
C THR A 213 11.39 8.73 4.02
N LEU A 214 10.80 7.53 4.10
CA LEU A 214 11.51 6.35 4.61
C LEU A 214 12.69 5.98 3.71
N LEU A 215 12.52 6.08 2.38
CA LEU A 215 13.57 5.82 1.40
C LEU A 215 14.73 6.80 1.55
N GLY A 216 14.46 8.11 1.63
CA GLY A 216 15.49 9.13 1.81
C GLY A 216 16.27 8.96 3.10
N GLU A 217 15.58 8.75 4.23
CA GLU A 217 16.20 8.53 5.54
C GLU A 217 17.08 7.27 5.57
N GLN A 218 16.59 6.16 5.04
CA GLN A 218 17.37 4.91 4.96
C GLN A 218 18.58 5.07 4.04
N LEU A 219 18.41 5.72 2.88
CA LEU A 219 19.50 5.92 1.94
C LEU A 219 20.60 6.80 2.55
N VAL A 220 20.25 7.89 3.23
CA VAL A 220 21.22 8.76 3.91
C VAL A 220 21.91 8.03 5.07
N ALA A 221 21.19 7.18 5.79
CA ALA A 221 21.79 6.35 6.85
C ALA A 221 22.81 5.35 6.30
N LEU A 222 22.54 4.75 5.12
CA LEU A 222 23.46 3.85 4.44
C LEU A 222 24.63 4.60 3.79
N GLU A 223 24.34 5.71 3.12
CA GLU A 223 25.26 6.49 2.29
C GLU A 223 25.09 8.00 2.55
N PRO A 224 25.81 8.59 3.52
CA PRO A 224 25.60 9.97 3.94
C PRO A 224 25.76 11.03 2.83
N GLU A 225 26.53 10.76 1.78
CA GLU A 225 26.67 11.66 0.63
C GLU A 225 25.36 11.83 -0.17
N ALA A 226 24.46 10.84 -0.10
CA ALA A 226 23.14 10.92 -0.72
C ALA A 226 22.28 12.05 -0.13
N ALA A 227 22.66 12.64 1.02
CA ALA A 227 22.00 13.81 1.59
C ALA A 227 22.19 15.11 0.78
N SER A 228 23.05 15.10 -0.25
CA SER A 228 23.24 16.26 -1.11
C SER A 228 21.97 16.60 -1.90
N ASP A 229 21.72 17.90 -2.12
CA ASP A 229 20.54 18.39 -2.84
C ASP A 229 20.36 17.73 -4.21
N THR A 230 21.45 17.53 -4.95
CA THR A 230 21.41 16.91 -6.29
C THR A 230 20.97 15.45 -6.21
N MET A 231 21.50 14.67 -5.26
CA MET A 231 21.16 13.24 -5.14
C MET A 231 19.75 13.06 -4.61
N GLN A 232 19.28 13.89 -3.68
CA GLN A 232 17.89 13.88 -3.22
C GLN A 232 16.90 14.24 -4.34
N GLN A 233 17.22 15.26 -5.15
CA GLN A 233 16.40 15.62 -6.31
C GLN A 233 16.34 14.50 -7.36
N GLN A 234 17.47 13.82 -7.60
CA GLN A 234 17.52 12.66 -8.49
C GLN A 234 16.70 11.49 -7.93
N LEU A 235 16.82 11.20 -6.62
CA LEU A 235 16.07 10.15 -5.94
C LEU A 235 14.56 10.35 -6.10
N THR A 236 14.05 11.53 -5.75
CA THR A 236 12.64 11.89 -5.93
C THR A 236 12.21 11.83 -7.40
N CYS A 237 13.09 12.25 -8.33
CA CYS A 237 12.77 12.18 -9.75
C CYS A 237 12.61 10.74 -10.23
N HIS A 238 13.49 9.82 -9.82
CA HIS A 238 13.37 8.41 -10.19
C HIS A 238 12.16 7.74 -9.53
N GLU A 239 11.88 8.06 -8.26
CA GLU A 239 10.70 7.55 -7.55
C GLU A 239 9.40 7.87 -8.29
N VAL A 240 9.26 9.10 -8.80
CA VAL A 240 8.04 9.54 -9.50
C VAL A 240 8.06 9.17 -11.00
N GLY A 241 9.20 9.35 -11.66
CA GLY A 241 9.33 9.30 -13.11
C GLY A 241 9.80 7.97 -13.68
N ALA A 242 10.40 7.11 -12.86
CA ALA A 242 10.94 5.82 -13.28
C ALA A 242 10.85 4.72 -12.20
N PRO A 243 9.71 4.56 -11.50
CA PRO A 243 9.60 3.64 -10.35
C PRO A 243 9.90 2.19 -10.70
N ASP A 244 9.65 1.78 -11.94
CA ASP A 244 9.81 0.40 -12.41
C ASP A 244 11.26 0.02 -12.78
N LYS A 245 12.21 0.98 -12.79
CA LYS A 245 13.62 0.66 -13.08
C LYS A 245 14.24 -0.11 -11.92
N GLU A 246 14.88 -1.24 -12.21
CA GLU A 246 15.57 -2.07 -11.20
C GLU A 246 16.46 -1.24 -10.26
N THR A 247 17.32 -0.37 -10.81
CA THR A 247 18.14 0.56 -10.03
C THR A 247 17.91 2.02 -10.42
N TRP A 248 17.98 2.90 -9.44
CA TRP A 248 18.00 4.35 -9.59
C TRP A 248 19.42 4.86 -9.37
N ASN A 249 20.02 5.37 -10.43
CA ASN A 249 21.39 5.87 -10.39
C ASN A 249 21.38 7.32 -9.92
N LEU A 250 22.14 7.61 -8.86
CA LEU A 250 22.30 8.94 -8.28
C LEU A 250 23.75 9.39 -8.46
N GLU A 251 23.94 10.46 -9.22
CA GLU A 251 25.25 10.99 -9.55
C GLU A 251 25.53 12.29 -8.77
N PRO A 252 26.50 12.31 -7.83
CA PRO A 252 26.81 13.52 -7.05
C PRO A 252 27.40 14.66 -7.90
N TRP A 253 27.91 14.35 -9.10
CA TRP A 253 28.51 15.32 -10.02
C TRP A 253 27.49 16.05 -10.90
N ARG A 254 26.22 15.61 -10.90
CA ARG A 254 25.15 16.31 -11.63
C ARG A 254 24.72 17.59 -10.90
N PRO A 255 24.31 18.64 -11.63
CA PRO A 255 23.90 19.89 -11.01
C PRO A 255 22.56 19.74 -10.26
N ALA A 256 22.46 20.40 -9.10
CA ALA A 256 21.19 20.59 -8.41
C ALA A 256 20.37 21.69 -9.13
N VAL A 257 19.39 21.28 -9.93
CA VAL A 257 18.59 22.19 -10.79
C VAL A 257 17.14 22.38 -10.29
N GLY A 258 16.78 21.69 -9.20
CA GLY A 258 15.41 21.62 -8.70
C GLY A 258 14.56 20.59 -9.47
N LEU A 259 13.48 20.10 -8.83
CA LEU A 259 12.71 18.95 -9.34
C LEU A 259 12.11 19.14 -10.73
N LEU A 260 11.64 20.35 -11.07
CA LEU A 260 11.03 20.59 -12.39
C LEU A 260 12.05 20.48 -13.52
N ALA A 261 13.23 21.07 -13.35
CA ALA A 261 14.31 20.97 -14.33
C ALA A 261 14.91 19.57 -14.37
N MET A 262 15.03 18.91 -13.20
CA MET A 262 15.44 17.50 -13.07
C MET A 262 14.52 16.59 -13.89
N ALA A 263 13.20 16.76 -13.74
CA ALA A 263 12.20 16.00 -14.49
C ALA A 263 12.23 16.33 -16.00
N ALA A 264 12.38 17.61 -16.38
CA ALA A 264 12.54 18.00 -17.78
C ALA A 264 13.76 17.35 -18.44
N ALA A 265 14.83 17.14 -17.67
CA ALA A 265 16.03 16.40 -18.06
C ALA A 265 15.92 14.87 -17.86
N ARG A 266 14.71 14.34 -17.60
CA ARG A 266 14.46 12.90 -17.40
C ARG A 266 15.34 12.29 -16.29
N CYS A 267 15.44 13.01 -15.17
CA CYS A 267 16.22 12.67 -13.99
C CYS A 267 17.74 12.65 -14.22
N ASN A 268 18.21 13.28 -15.30
CA ASN A 268 19.58 13.21 -15.76
C ASN A 268 20.04 14.58 -16.29
N PRO A 269 20.12 15.61 -15.43
CA PRO A 269 20.55 16.94 -15.85
C PRO A 269 22.05 16.96 -16.14
N GLU A 270 22.41 17.69 -17.19
CA GLU A 270 23.79 17.99 -17.56
C GLU A 270 24.18 19.40 -17.08
N PRO A 271 25.47 19.65 -16.78
CA PRO A 271 25.99 20.97 -16.39
C PRO A 271 25.77 22.09 -17.41
#